data_AF-A0A9P0QF67-F1
#
_entry.id   AF-A0A9P0QF67-F1
#
_cell.length_a   1.000
_cell.length_b   1.000
_cell.length_c   1.000
_cell.angle_alpha   90.00
_cell.angle_beta   90.00
_cell.angle_gamma   90.00
#
_symmetry.space_group_name_H-M   'P 1'
#
loop_
_entity.id
_entity.type
_entity.pdbx_description
1 polymer ?
#
loop_
_entity_poly.entity_id
_entity_poly.type
_entity_poly.pdbx_seq_one_letter_code
_entity_poly.pdbx_strand_id
1 'polypeptide(L)'
;MKICLCYLGVPEYQQGIAQELGVSQATASQTVDRVVNSTVAQSNEWIKFSTTNHELMEAKRIWQSMYIFPTAIGVIDCTHIGILKPNRHRDEYMNRKGTPTLNVRATCDAGEMFTSADVSWPGSVHYSRTWRNSQTRSQLINKANVMLLGDNGYGIEPCLMTPFRNPTLGAEINYHKLLKQERDN
;
A
#
# COMPACT_ATOMS: atom_id res chain seq x y z
N MET A 1 -6.77 -8.15 23.87
CA MET A 1 -5.70 -7.70 22.95
C MET A 1 -4.71 -8.83 22.65
N LYS A 2 -4.13 -9.51 23.67
CA LYS A 2 -3.16 -10.62 23.49
C LYS A 2 -3.56 -11.66 22.43
N ILE A 3 -4.79 -12.19 22.48
CA ILE A 3 -5.30 -13.16 21.49
C ILE A 3 -5.15 -12.66 20.04
N CYS A 4 -5.56 -11.43 19.77
CA CYS A 4 -5.50 -10.85 18.42
C CYS A 4 -4.05 -10.63 17.97
N LEU A 5 -3.18 -10.16 18.88
CA LEU A 5 -1.76 -9.98 18.59
C LEU A 5 -1.07 -11.33 18.29
N CYS A 6 -1.36 -12.39 19.04
CA CYS A 6 -0.86 -13.73 18.77
C CYS A 6 -1.34 -14.23 17.39
N TYR A 7 -2.61 -14.03 17.05
CA TYR A 7 -3.18 -14.44 15.78
C TYR A 7 -2.61 -13.70 14.57
N LEU A 8 -2.37 -12.39 14.69
CA LEU A 8 -1.81 -11.61 13.59
C LEU A 8 -0.28 -11.74 13.49
N GLY A 9 0.40 -12.02 14.60
CA GLY A 9 1.86 -12.10 14.67
C GLY A 9 2.43 -13.49 14.38
N VAL A 10 1.63 -14.55 14.53
CA VAL A 10 2.06 -15.94 14.28
C VAL A 10 1.15 -16.56 13.21
N PRO A 11 1.70 -17.15 12.14
CA PRO A 11 0.91 -17.83 11.11
C PRO A 11 0.39 -19.18 11.61
N GLU A 12 -0.50 -19.15 12.59
CA GLU A 12 -1.15 -20.31 13.19
C GLU A 12 -2.68 -20.26 13.04
N TYR A 13 -3.30 -21.43 13.14
CA TYR A 13 -4.76 -21.52 13.18
C TYR A 13 -5.30 -20.98 14.50
N GLN A 14 -6.49 -20.37 14.48
CA GLN A 14 -7.16 -19.88 15.68
C GLN A 14 -7.31 -20.96 16.77
N GLN A 15 -7.39 -22.24 16.39
CA GLN A 15 -7.45 -23.36 17.33
C GLN A 15 -6.16 -23.51 18.16
N GLY A 16 -4.98 -23.34 17.56
CA GLY A 16 -3.69 -23.45 18.26
C GLY A 16 -3.55 -22.38 19.33
N ILE A 17 -3.78 -21.12 18.94
CA ILE A 17 -3.76 -19.97 19.85
C ILE A 17 -4.81 -20.09 20.95
N ALA A 18 -6.01 -20.58 20.62
CA ALA A 18 -7.06 -20.79 21.61
C ALA A 18 -6.64 -21.82 22.67
N GLN A 19 -6.01 -22.92 22.25
CA GLN A 19 -5.50 -23.95 23.15
C GLN A 19 -4.35 -23.42 24.03
N GLU A 20 -3.39 -22.72 23.45
CA GLU A 20 -2.25 -22.13 24.20
C GLU A 20 -2.73 -21.13 25.26
N LEU A 21 -3.74 -20.34 24.93
CA LEU A 21 -4.27 -19.30 25.81
C LEU A 21 -5.41 -19.78 26.72
N GLY A 22 -5.78 -21.06 26.67
CA GLY A 22 -6.82 -21.66 27.53
C GLY A 22 -8.23 -21.13 27.28
N VAL A 23 -8.57 -20.78 26.03
CA VAL A 23 -9.89 -20.27 25.63
C VAL A 23 -10.53 -21.14 24.55
N SER A 24 -11.84 -20.97 24.32
CA SER A 24 -12.50 -21.60 23.18
C SER A 24 -12.08 -20.92 21.86
N GLN A 25 -12.07 -21.68 20.75
CA GLN A 25 -11.80 -21.10 19.43
C GLN A 25 -12.83 -20.02 19.06
N ALA A 26 -14.09 -20.16 19.48
CA ALA A 26 -15.12 -19.14 19.27
C ALA A 26 -14.77 -17.81 19.98
N THR A 27 -14.30 -17.89 21.23
CA THR A 27 -13.80 -16.72 21.97
C THR A 27 -12.61 -16.08 21.26
N ALA A 28 -11.71 -16.89 20.70
CA ALA A 28 -10.57 -16.39 19.94
C ALA A 28 -11.01 -15.63 18.68
N SER A 29 -11.90 -16.22 17.88
CA SER A 29 -12.46 -15.59 16.67
C SER A 29 -13.15 -14.26 16.99
N GLN A 30 -14.07 -14.26 17.95
CA GLN A 30 -14.80 -13.03 18.35
C GLN A 30 -13.84 -11.94 18.86
N THR A 31 -12.77 -12.33 19.55
CA THR A 31 -11.76 -11.37 20.02
C THR A 31 -10.96 -10.77 18.88
N VAL A 32 -10.54 -11.60 17.91
CA VAL A 32 -9.86 -11.13 16.69
C VAL A 32 -10.77 -10.17 15.93
N ASP A 33 -12.00 -10.59 15.63
CA ASP A 33 -12.97 -9.80 14.88
C ASP A 33 -13.24 -8.45 15.57
N ARG A 34 -13.48 -8.45 16.88
CA ARG A 34 -13.73 -7.22 17.63
C ARG A 34 -12.55 -6.27 17.56
N VAL A 35 -11.33 -6.76 17.79
CA VAL A 35 -10.12 -5.92 17.82
C VAL A 35 -9.83 -5.37 16.42
N VAL A 36 -9.83 -6.22 15.39
CA VAL A 36 -9.58 -5.80 14.00
C VAL A 36 -10.60 -4.76 13.56
N ASN A 37 -11.90 -4.99 13.78
CA ASN A 37 -12.93 -4.03 13.39
C ASN A 37 -12.79 -2.69 14.13
N SER A 38 -12.46 -2.70 15.43
CA SER A 38 -12.19 -1.46 16.17
C SER A 38 -10.95 -0.73 15.68
N THR A 39 -9.90 -1.45 15.26
CA THR A 39 -8.69 -0.85 14.66
C THR A 39 -8.99 -0.24 13.30
N VAL A 40 -9.70 -0.97 12.43
CA VAL A 40 -10.10 -0.48 11.09
C VAL A 40 -11.00 0.74 11.22
N ALA A 41 -11.95 0.75 12.16
CA ALA A 41 -12.83 1.90 12.40
C ALA A 41 -12.08 3.19 12.76
N GLN A 42 -10.90 3.06 13.38
CA GLN A 42 -10.06 4.21 13.74
C GLN A 42 -8.94 4.46 12.73
N SER A 43 -8.76 3.61 11.71
CA SER A 43 -7.63 3.68 10.77
C SER A 43 -7.47 5.06 10.10
N ASN A 44 -8.59 5.73 9.83
CA ASN A 44 -8.63 7.07 9.26
C ASN A 44 -8.01 8.15 10.15
N GLU A 45 -7.75 7.88 11.44
CA GLU A 45 -7.06 8.81 12.33
C GLU A 45 -5.54 8.86 12.09
N TRP A 46 -4.96 7.75 11.61
CA TRP A 46 -3.52 7.59 11.43
C TRP A 46 -3.11 7.48 9.95
N ILE A 47 -3.95 6.87 9.12
CA ILE A 47 -3.71 6.73 7.67
C ILE A 47 -4.38 7.91 6.97
N LYS A 48 -3.66 9.04 6.90
CA LYS A 48 -4.14 10.28 6.29
C LYS A 48 -3.23 10.69 5.15
N PHE A 49 -3.82 10.89 3.98
CA PHE A 49 -3.08 11.40 2.82
C PHE A 49 -3.02 12.93 2.90
N SER A 50 -1.86 13.53 2.64
CA SER A 50 -1.71 14.98 2.59
C SER A 50 -2.54 15.55 1.43
N THR A 51 -3.42 16.53 1.71
CA THR A 51 -4.34 17.07 0.69
C THR A 51 -4.21 18.57 0.51
N THR A 52 -3.88 19.28 1.60
CA THR A 52 -3.70 20.72 1.57
C THR A 52 -2.32 21.09 1.02
N ASN A 53 -2.19 22.28 0.43
CA ASN A 53 -0.89 22.73 -0.08
C ASN A 53 0.17 22.82 1.03
N HIS A 54 -0.25 23.15 2.25
CA HIS A 54 0.64 23.21 3.41
C HIS A 54 1.18 21.81 3.78
N GLU A 55 0.30 20.82 3.92
CA GLU A 55 0.71 19.43 4.22
C GLU A 55 1.60 18.86 3.11
N LEU A 56 1.27 19.11 1.85
CA LEU A 56 2.08 18.65 0.71
C LEU A 56 3.47 19.28 0.70
N MET A 57 3.57 20.57 1.02
CA MET A 57 4.85 21.27 1.13
C MET A 57 5.69 20.73 2.29
N GLU A 58 5.06 20.41 3.41
CA GLU A 58 5.75 19.82 4.56
C GLU A 58 6.21 18.38 4.27
N ALA A 59 5.35 17.53 3.70
CA ALA A 59 5.73 16.18 3.27
C ALA A 59 6.92 16.20 2.30
N LYS A 60 6.93 17.16 1.37
CA LYS A 60 8.04 17.38 0.45
C LYS A 60 9.32 17.81 1.17
N ARG A 61 9.22 18.73 2.13
CA ARG A 61 10.35 19.19 2.94
C ARG A 61 10.95 18.04 3.76
N ILE A 62 10.11 17.19 4.35
CA ILE A 62 10.55 15.99 5.09
C ILE A 62 11.25 15.03 4.13
N TRP A 63 10.65 14.76 2.96
CA TRP A 63 11.26 13.90 1.94
C TRP A 63 12.67 14.38 1.55
N GLN A 64 12.81 15.66 1.21
CA GLN A 64 14.09 16.28 0.84
C GLN A 64 15.15 16.24 1.96
N SER A 65 14.73 16.10 3.22
CA SER A 65 15.66 15.98 4.35
C SER A 65 16.27 14.58 4.50
N MET A 66 15.63 13.57 3.92
CA MET A 66 16.01 12.16 4.02
C MET A 66 16.50 11.58 2.67
N TYR A 67 16.05 12.16 1.57
CA TYR A 67 16.14 11.59 0.24
C TYR A 67 16.42 12.66 -0.84
N ILE A 68 16.74 12.25 -2.07
CA ILE A 68 17.23 13.14 -3.13
C ILE A 68 16.18 13.56 -4.16
N PHE A 69 15.04 12.85 -4.32
CA PHE A 69 14.02 13.27 -5.28
C PHE A 69 13.32 14.56 -4.81
N PRO A 70 13.52 15.69 -5.52
CA PRO A 70 13.27 17.01 -4.96
C PRO A 70 11.78 17.37 -4.87
N THR A 71 10.90 16.59 -5.47
CA THR A 71 9.45 16.84 -5.50
C THR A 71 8.63 15.67 -4.98
N ALA A 72 9.30 14.63 -4.50
CA ALA A 72 8.63 13.49 -3.93
C ALA A 72 8.03 13.83 -2.57
N ILE A 73 6.89 13.22 -2.26
CA ILE A 73 6.21 13.29 -0.97
C ILE A 73 5.94 11.91 -0.37
N GLY A 74 6.31 10.87 -1.10
CA GLY A 74 5.95 9.51 -0.77
C GLY A 74 6.16 8.55 -1.93
N VAL A 75 5.96 7.27 -1.62
CA VAL A 75 6.02 6.16 -2.56
C VAL A 75 4.63 5.55 -2.73
N ILE A 76 4.42 4.86 -3.85
CA ILE A 76 3.22 4.08 -4.12
C ILE A 76 3.59 2.70 -4.63
N ASP A 77 2.94 1.68 -4.08
CA ASP A 77 3.08 0.32 -4.59
C ASP A 77 1.77 -0.47 -4.44
N CYS A 78 1.72 -1.61 -5.12
CA CYS A 78 0.65 -2.59 -5.06
C CYS A 78 1.21 -3.93 -4.60
N THR A 79 0.50 -4.58 -3.67
CA THR A 79 0.79 -5.95 -3.25
C THR A 79 -0.43 -6.84 -3.41
N HIS A 80 -0.20 -8.13 -3.59
CA HIS A 80 -1.26 -9.13 -3.68
C HIS A 80 -1.42 -9.84 -2.34
N ILE A 81 -2.57 -9.64 -1.69
CA ILE A 81 -2.93 -10.34 -0.46
C ILE A 81 -3.75 -11.58 -0.83
N GLY A 82 -3.28 -12.76 -0.44
CA GLY A 82 -3.96 -14.03 -0.67
C GLY A 82 -5.33 -14.06 0.00
N ILE A 83 -6.34 -14.56 -0.73
CA ILE A 83 -7.68 -14.76 -0.18
C ILE A 83 -8.17 -16.17 -0.49
N LEU A 84 -9.17 -16.62 0.28
CA LEU A 84 -9.97 -17.76 -0.15
C LEU A 84 -10.69 -17.39 -1.44
N LYS A 85 -10.67 -18.32 -2.42
CA LYS A 85 -11.33 -18.10 -3.71
C LYS A 85 -12.81 -17.78 -3.48
N PRO A 86 -13.31 -16.60 -3.87
CA PRO A 86 -14.71 -16.25 -3.65
C PRO A 86 -15.63 -17.20 -4.40
N ASN A 87 -16.90 -17.29 -3.98
CA ASN A 87 -17.89 -18.13 -4.65
C ASN A 87 -18.44 -17.49 -5.94
N ARG A 88 -18.44 -16.15 -6.02
CA ARG A 88 -18.89 -15.35 -7.17
C ARG A 88 -17.70 -14.66 -7.82
N HIS A 89 -17.78 -14.39 -9.14
CA HIS A 89 -16.76 -13.61 -9.86
C HIS A 89 -15.33 -14.16 -9.71
N ARG A 90 -15.21 -15.49 -9.64
CA ARG A 90 -14.00 -16.15 -9.12
C ARG A 90 -12.74 -15.81 -9.91
N ASP A 91 -12.88 -15.66 -11.21
CA ASP A 91 -11.77 -15.41 -12.13
C ASP A 91 -11.25 -13.96 -12.01
N GLU A 92 -12.07 -13.03 -11.52
CA GLU A 92 -11.66 -11.63 -11.31
C GLU A 92 -10.62 -11.51 -10.19
N TYR A 93 -10.63 -12.41 -9.22
CA TYR A 93 -9.67 -12.39 -8.11
C TYR A 93 -8.35 -13.10 -8.44
N MET A 94 -8.23 -13.71 -9.61
CA MET A 94 -7.02 -14.44 -9.99
C MET A 94 -5.94 -13.46 -10.41
N ASN A 95 -4.79 -13.48 -9.72
CA ASN A 95 -3.62 -12.74 -10.17
C ASN A 95 -2.96 -13.41 -11.40
N ARG A 96 -1.92 -12.77 -11.94
CA ARG A 96 -1.16 -13.30 -13.10
C ARG A 96 -0.50 -14.66 -12.84
N LYS A 97 -0.33 -15.06 -11.57
CA LYS A 97 0.23 -16.36 -11.16
C LYS A 97 -0.86 -17.42 -10.97
N GLY A 98 -2.13 -17.11 -11.27
CA GLY A 98 -3.23 -18.05 -11.09
C GLY A 98 -3.59 -18.28 -9.62
N THR A 99 -3.34 -17.32 -8.73
CA THR A 99 -3.72 -17.39 -7.31
C THR A 99 -4.83 -16.37 -6.99
N PRO A 100 -5.88 -16.75 -6.23
CA PRO A 100 -6.89 -15.80 -5.76
C PRO A 100 -6.29 -14.79 -4.77
N THR A 101 -6.41 -13.50 -5.08
CA THR A 101 -5.84 -12.41 -4.28
C THR A 101 -6.72 -11.16 -4.36
N LEU A 102 -6.59 -10.30 -3.36
CA LEU A 102 -6.91 -8.87 -3.46
C LEU A 102 -5.65 -8.12 -3.89
N ASN A 103 -5.81 -7.19 -4.82
CA ASN A 103 -4.78 -6.22 -5.16
C ASN A 103 -4.91 -5.02 -4.21
N VAL A 104 -3.97 -4.91 -3.28
CA VAL A 104 -3.92 -3.86 -2.27
C VAL A 104 -2.93 -2.80 -2.71
N ARG A 105 -3.39 -1.56 -2.89
CA ARG A 105 -2.56 -0.40 -3.20
C ARG A 105 -2.34 0.39 -1.93
N ALA A 106 -1.11 0.85 -1.68
CA ALA A 106 -0.82 1.73 -0.57
C ALA A 106 0.14 2.85 -0.98
N THR A 107 0.10 3.96 -0.24
CA THR A 107 1.13 5.00 -0.28
C THR A 107 1.80 5.12 1.07
N CYS A 108 3.08 5.42 1.08
CA CYS A 108 3.85 5.69 2.30
C CYS A 108 4.54 7.05 2.19
N ASP A 109 4.71 7.73 3.31
CA ASP A 109 5.53 8.95 3.40
C ASP A 109 7.01 8.64 3.63
N ALA A 110 7.82 9.69 3.83
CA ALA A 110 9.25 9.58 4.09
C ALA A 110 9.59 8.86 5.40
N GLY A 111 8.66 8.81 6.35
CA GLY A 111 8.81 8.13 7.64
C GLY A 111 8.29 6.70 7.62
N GLU A 112 8.11 6.11 6.44
CA GLU A 112 7.62 4.75 6.23
C GLU A 112 6.20 4.51 6.77
N MET A 113 5.42 5.58 6.98
CA MET A 113 4.06 5.49 7.49
C MET A 113 3.07 5.41 6.32
N PHE A 114 2.11 4.49 6.41
CA PHE A 114 1.02 4.42 5.44
C PHE A 114 0.17 5.70 5.47
N THR A 115 0.06 6.37 4.33
CA THR A 115 -0.75 7.59 4.14
C THR A 115 -2.04 7.32 3.38
N SER A 116 -2.11 6.23 2.62
CA SER A 116 -3.36 5.73 2.05
C SER A 116 -3.28 4.22 1.82
N ALA A 117 -4.42 3.55 1.87
CA ALA A 117 -4.55 2.14 1.52
C ALA A 117 -5.90 1.91 0.80
N ASP A 118 -5.89 1.08 -0.24
CA ASP A 118 -7.07 0.67 -0.99
C ASP A 118 -7.05 -0.84 -1.21
N VAL A 119 -8.04 -1.52 -0.63
CA VAL A 119 -8.20 -2.98 -0.58
C VAL A 119 -9.36 -3.46 -1.45
N SER A 120 -9.89 -2.59 -2.31
CA SER A 120 -11.17 -2.81 -3.01
C SER A 120 -11.03 -3.57 -4.33
N TRP A 121 -9.81 -3.89 -4.76
CA TRP A 121 -9.55 -4.37 -6.11
C TRP A 121 -9.30 -5.88 -6.18
N PRO A 122 -9.98 -6.60 -7.10
CA PRO A 122 -9.65 -7.99 -7.40
C PRO A 122 -8.23 -8.17 -7.94
N GLY A 123 -7.63 -9.34 -7.69
CA GLY A 123 -6.26 -9.69 -8.09
C GLY A 123 -5.96 -9.64 -9.59
N SER A 124 -6.96 -9.70 -10.47
CA SER A 124 -6.75 -9.55 -11.91
C SER A 124 -6.52 -8.10 -12.35
N VAL A 125 -6.85 -7.13 -11.50
CA VAL A 125 -6.82 -5.71 -11.86
C VAL A 125 -5.38 -5.18 -11.86
N HIS A 126 -4.99 -4.53 -12.97
CA HIS A 126 -3.68 -3.90 -13.11
C HIS A 126 -3.50 -2.67 -12.21
N TYR A 127 -2.28 -2.46 -11.71
CA TYR A 127 -1.91 -1.35 -10.82
C TYR A 127 -2.23 0.03 -11.42
N SER A 128 -1.98 0.23 -12.72
CA SER A 128 -2.33 1.50 -13.38
C SER A 128 -3.84 1.74 -13.47
N ARG A 129 -4.69 0.71 -13.37
CA ARG A 129 -6.15 0.89 -13.25
C ARG A 129 -6.55 1.28 -11.83
N THR A 130 -5.96 0.68 -10.81
CA THR A 130 -6.22 1.05 -9.40
C THR A 130 -5.77 2.49 -9.13
N TRP A 131 -4.62 2.91 -9.67
CA TRP A 131 -4.14 4.31 -9.59
C TRP A 131 -5.09 5.31 -10.26
N ARG A 132 -5.52 5.04 -11.50
CA ARG A 132 -6.40 5.93 -12.26
C ARG A 132 -7.74 6.21 -11.58
N ASN A 133 -8.23 5.26 -10.77
CA ASN A 133 -9.50 5.36 -10.06
C ASN A 133 -9.30 5.76 -8.58
N SER A 134 -8.11 6.21 -8.19
CA SER A 134 -7.81 6.57 -6.79
C SER A 134 -8.12 8.04 -6.47
N GLN A 135 -8.60 8.28 -5.25
CA GLN A 135 -8.78 9.62 -4.71
C GLN A 135 -7.44 10.38 -4.61
N THR A 136 -6.37 9.67 -4.25
CA THR A 136 -5.00 10.18 -4.18
C THR A 136 -4.56 10.81 -5.49
N ARG A 137 -4.81 10.14 -6.63
CA ARG A 137 -4.51 10.69 -7.95
C ARG A 137 -5.30 11.96 -8.23
N SER A 138 -6.61 11.95 -7.96
CA SER A 138 -7.48 13.12 -8.17
C SER A 138 -7.02 14.35 -7.38
N GLN A 139 -6.47 14.14 -6.18
CA GLN A 139 -5.93 15.21 -5.34
C GLN A 139 -4.58 15.76 -5.83
N LEU A 140 -3.74 14.91 -6.44
CA LEU A 140 -2.39 15.28 -6.85
C LEU A 140 -2.27 15.74 -8.31
N ILE A 141 -3.12 15.28 -9.23
CA ILE A 141 -2.90 15.46 -10.68
C ILE A 141 -2.78 16.93 -11.13
N ASN A 142 -3.41 17.85 -10.39
CA ASN A 142 -3.37 19.29 -10.65
C ASN A 142 -2.44 20.05 -9.70
N LYS A 143 -1.63 19.35 -8.88
CA LYS A 143 -0.66 19.96 -7.97
C LYS A 143 0.69 20.05 -8.66
N ALA A 144 1.22 21.27 -8.74
CA ALA A 144 2.54 21.49 -9.31
C ALA A 144 3.65 21.11 -8.32
N ASN A 145 4.73 20.51 -8.82
CA ASN A 145 5.95 20.21 -8.05
C ASN A 145 5.77 19.26 -6.86
N VAL A 146 4.82 18.32 -6.98
CA VAL A 146 4.56 17.26 -6.00
C VAL A 146 4.31 15.94 -6.74
N MET A 147 5.00 14.87 -6.35
CA MET A 147 4.87 13.56 -6.99
C MET A 147 5.02 12.40 -6.01
N LEU A 148 4.44 11.26 -6.37
CA LEU A 148 4.73 9.96 -5.77
C LEU A 148 5.77 9.22 -6.62
N LEU A 149 6.56 8.37 -5.97
CA LEU A 149 7.48 7.44 -6.64
C LEU A 149 6.81 6.07 -6.75
N GLY A 150 6.64 5.57 -7.97
CA GLY A 150 5.99 4.30 -8.26
C GLY A 150 6.88 3.30 -8.97
N ASP A 151 6.39 2.06 -9.06
CA ASP A 151 7.04 0.98 -9.79
C ASP A 151 6.79 1.03 -11.32
N ASN A 152 7.40 0.09 -12.05
CA ASN A 152 7.24 -0.05 -13.51
C ASN A 152 5.84 -0.49 -13.96
N GLY A 153 4.97 -0.90 -13.05
CA GLY A 153 3.60 -1.28 -13.33
C GLY A 153 2.65 -0.08 -13.43
N TYR A 154 3.10 1.12 -13.05
CA TYR A 154 2.39 2.37 -13.29
C TYR A 154 2.84 3.06 -14.58
N GLY A 155 2.02 3.97 -15.08
CA GLY A 155 2.40 4.90 -16.14
C GLY A 155 2.90 6.21 -15.55
N ILE A 156 3.86 6.86 -16.22
CA ILE A 156 4.33 8.18 -15.83
C ILE A 156 3.21 9.22 -15.96
N GLU A 157 3.05 10.08 -14.94
CA GLU A 157 2.08 11.17 -14.89
C GLU A 157 2.69 12.39 -14.18
N PRO A 158 2.13 13.61 -14.28
CA PRO A 158 2.66 14.80 -13.60
C PRO A 158 2.85 14.65 -12.09
N CYS A 159 2.05 13.79 -11.45
CA CYS A 159 2.11 13.48 -10.03
C CYS A 159 2.64 12.08 -9.70
N LEU A 160 3.14 11.33 -10.69
CA LEU A 160 3.64 9.96 -10.49
C LEU A 160 4.87 9.70 -11.36
N MET A 161 6.00 9.51 -10.70
CA MET A 161 7.27 9.21 -11.33
C MET A 161 7.54 7.70 -11.29
N THR A 162 7.96 7.12 -12.42
CA THR A 162 8.17 5.68 -12.60
C THR A 162 9.47 5.42 -13.36
N PRO A 163 10.09 4.25 -13.22
CA PRO A 163 11.30 3.95 -13.96
C PRO A 163 11.03 3.93 -15.48
N PHE A 164 12.00 4.38 -16.28
CA PHE A 164 12.06 4.04 -17.72
C PHE A 164 11.91 2.53 -17.94
N ARG A 165 11.16 2.12 -18.97
CA ARG A 165 10.93 0.68 -19.23
C ARG A 165 12.19 -0.06 -19.69
N ASN A 166 13.01 0.58 -20.52
CA ASN A 166 14.23 0.02 -21.11
C ASN A 166 15.35 1.06 -21.07
N PRO A 167 16.02 1.27 -19.92
CA PRO A 167 17.09 2.25 -19.79
C PRO A 167 18.31 1.79 -20.60
N THR A 168 18.81 2.64 -21.49
CA THR A 168 20.03 2.35 -22.28
C THR A 168 21.10 3.40 -22.08
N LEU A 169 20.71 4.61 -21.65
CA LEU A 169 21.62 5.71 -21.38
C LEU A 169 22.12 5.64 -19.92
N GLY A 170 23.37 6.04 -19.68
CA GLY A 170 23.96 6.07 -18.34
C GLY A 170 23.16 6.89 -17.32
N ALA A 171 22.55 8.00 -17.78
CA ALA A 171 21.68 8.84 -16.94
C ALA A 171 20.39 8.12 -16.50
N GLU A 172 19.76 7.35 -17.40
CA GLU A 172 18.54 6.57 -17.10
C GLU A 172 18.84 5.46 -16.09
N ILE A 173 19.97 4.78 -16.28
CA ILE A 173 20.46 3.74 -15.36
C ILE A 173 20.74 4.33 -13.98
N ASN A 174 21.39 5.50 -13.91
CA ASN A 174 21.65 6.18 -12.64
C ASN A 174 20.35 6.61 -11.95
N TYR A 175 19.42 7.20 -12.71
CA TYR A 175 18.10 7.55 -12.22
C TYR A 175 17.35 6.34 -11.65
N HIS A 176 17.38 5.18 -12.31
CA HIS A 176 16.77 3.95 -11.78
C HIS A 176 17.38 3.48 -10.46
N LYS A 177 18.71 3.53 -10.34
CA LYS A 177 19.39 3.16 -9.10
C LYS A 177 18.90 4.01 -7.93
N LEU A 178 18.80 5.32 -8.16
CA LEU A 178 18.32 6.30 -7.18
C LEU A 178 16.84 6.08 -6.84
N LEU A 179 15.99 5.92 -7.86
CA LEU A 179 14.55 5.64 -7.69
C LEU A 179 14.31 4.37 -6.89
N LYS A 180 15.06 3.31 -7.18
CA LYS A 180 14.98 2.06 -6.45
C LYS A 180 15.42 2.22 -5.00
N GLN A 181 16.50 2.95 -4.76
CA GLN A 181 17.01 3.19 -3.40
C GLN A 181 15.99 3.93 -2.53
N GLU A 182 15.33 4.96 -3.04
CA GLU A 182 14.34 5.70 -2.24
C GLU A 182 12.99 4.97 -2.08
N ARG A 183 12.66 4.08 -3.02
CA ARG A 183 11.39 3.34 -2.99
C ARG A 183 11.45 2.07 -2.14
N ASP A 184 12.60 1.38 -2.15
CA ASP A 184 12.78 0.05 -1.56
C ASP A 184 13.59 0.08 -0.24
N ASN A 185 13.95 1.26 0.27
CA ASN A 185 14.69 1.42 1.53
C ASN A 185 13.87 1.02 2.75
#